data_AF-A0A973ILK5-F1
#
_entry.id   AF-A0A973ILK5-F1
#
_cell.length_a   1.000
_cell.length_b   1.000
_cell.length_c   1.000
_cell.angle_alpha   90.00
_cell.angle_beta   90.00
_cell.angle_gamma   90.00
#
_symmetry.space_group_name_H-M   'P 1'
#
loop_
_entity.id
_entity.type
_entity.pdbx_description
1 polymer ?
#
loop_
_entity_poly.entity_id
_entity_poly.type
_entity_poly.pdbx_seq_one_letter_code
_entity_poly.pdbx_strand_id
1 'polypeptide(L)'
;VPVTGSDVLGSALTMDKIRSKQLWTQTGIPTAPFLVIGPEETSFHTVFEAFTAPVFVKPTGLGSSIGVSRVMTAADLPAAVALARQHSATVVVEQGITGGEYFVGILNGEALPLIRIETPHEFYDYAAKYESDTTRYYCPCGLPAEQEAQLSRLALEAFTALQASGWGRVDLILDADGTPWFLEVNTAPGMTDHSLVPQAAAELGVGFDELVWRILETSL
;
A
#
# COMPACT_ATOMS: atom_id res chain seq x y z
N VAL A 1 -12.73 -25.79 1.97
CA VAL A 1 -11.30 -26.12 1.87
C VAL A 1 -10.57 -24.96 2.51
N PRO A 2 -9.71 -25.19 3.51
CA PRO A 2 -8.95 -24.11 4.12
C PRO A 2 -8.05 -23.40 3.11
N VAL A 3 -7.90 -22.09 3.27
CA VAL A 3 -7.04 -21.25 2.42
C VAL A 3 -6.16 -20.35 3.27
N THR A 4 -4.96 -20.06 2.78
CA THR A 4 -4.02 -19.14 3.43
C THR A 4 -4.48 -17.69 3.30
N GLY A 5 -4.22 -16.87 4.32
CA GLY A 5 -4.47 -15.44 4.27
C GLY A 5 -5.89 -15.05 4.62
N SER A 6 -6.31 -13.92 4.06
CA SER A 6 -7.58 -13.28 4.44
C SER A 6 -8.79 -13.99 3.84
N ASP A 7 -9.92 -13.91 4.54
CA ASP A 7 -11.19 -14.40 4.03
C ASP A 7 -11.75 -13.52 2.89
N VAL A 8 -12.99 -13.79 2.47
CA VAL A 8 -13.66 -13.05 1.40
C VAL A 8 -13.78 -11.56 1.73
N LEU A 9 -14.13 -11.20 2.97
CA LEU A 9 -14.37 -9.81 3.34
C LEU A 9 -13.05 -9.06 3.45
N GLY A 10 -12.05 -9.63 4.14
CA GLY A 10 -10.72 -9.04 4.23
C GLY A 10 -10.08 -8.83 2.86
N SER A 11 -10.19 -9.82 1.99
CA SER A 11 -9.68 -9.72 0.61
C SER A 11 -10.42 -8.65 -0.22
N ALA A 12 -11.75 -8.56 -0.09
CA ALA A 12 -12.54 -7.57 -0.83
C ALA A 12 -12.28 -6.14 -0.35
N LEU A 13 -12.18 -5.92 0.97
CA LEU A 13 -11.93 -4.61 1.54
C LEU A 13 -10.55 -4.08 1.14
N THR A 14 -9.52 -4.92 1.26
CA THR A 14 -8.12 -4.55 0.94
C THR A 14 -7.91 -4.28 -0.55
N MET A 15 -8.67 -4.95 -1.42
CA MET A 15 -8.67 -4.65 -2.87
C MET A 15 -9.40 -3.36 -3.23
N ASP A 16 -10.36 -2.90 -2.42
CA ASP A 16 -11.08 -1.64 -2.65
C ASP A 16 -10.42 -0.49 -1.88
N LYS A 17 -9.61 0.29 -2.58
CA LYS A 17 -8.89 1.45 -2.01
C LYS A 17 -9.81 2.48 -1.36
N ILE A 18 -11.02 2.66 -1.88
CA ILE A 18 -11.96 3.64 -1.34
C ILE A 18 -12.48 3.14 0.01
N ARG A 19 -12.98 1.89 0.09
CA ARG A 19 -13.51 1.35 1.35
C ARG A 19 -12.39 1.17 2.38
N SER A 20 -11.21 0.74 1.96
CA SER A 20 -10.03 0.66 2.83
C SER A 20 -9.74 1.99 3.50
N LYS A 21 -9.63 3.07 2.71
CA LYS A 21 -9.32 4.40 3.24
C LYS A 21 -10.44 4.98 4.09
N GLN A 22 -11.71 4.73 3.72
CA GLN A 22 -12.86 5.14 4.53
C GLN A 22 -12.83 4.48 5.91
N LEU A 23 -12.56 3.16 5.97
CA LEU A 23 -12.42 2.44 7.24
C LEU A 23 -11.26 2.99 8.05
N TRP A 24 -10.09 3.17 7.44
CA TRP A 24 -8.92 3.75 8.10
C TRP A 24 -9.17 5.14 8.68
N THR A 25 -9.77 6.05 7.91
CA THR A 25 -10.14 7.38 8.42
C THR A 25 -11.09 7.29 9.61
N GLN A 26 -12.07 6.37 9.58
CA GLN A 26 -13.01 6.17 10.70
C GLN A 26 -12.37 5.53 11.93
N THR A 27 -11.35 4.70 11.75
CA THR A 27 -10.63 4.04 12.86
C THR A 27 -9.37 4.78 13.31
N GLY A 28 -9.09 5.96 12.76
CA GLY A 28 -7.95 6.78 13.15
C GLY A 28 -6.61 6.35 12.54
N ILE A 29 -6.61 5.46 11.54
CA ILE A 29 -5.43 5.10 10.77
C ILE A 29 -5.15 6.21 9.74
N PRO A 30 -3.99 6.87 9.79
CA PRO A 30 -3.69 7.97 8.88
C PRO A 30 -3.59 7.48 7.43
N THR A 31 -4.33 8.10 6.52
CA THR A 31 -4.20 7.86 5.09
C THR A 31 -4.36 9.18 4.36
N ALA A 32 -3.73 9.30 3.19
CA ALA A 32 -3.76 10.55 2.43
C ALA A 32 -5.21 10.99 2.16
N PRO A 33 -5.56 12.28 2.38
CA PRO A 33 -6.85 12.83 2.00
C PRO A 33 -7.18 12.50 0.55
N PHE A 34 -8.44 12.18 0.27
CA PHE A 34 -8.84 11.68 -1.04
C PHE A 34 -10.24 12.13 -1.44
N LEU A 35 -10.46 12.17 -2.76
CA LEU A 35 -11.74 12.36 -3.41
C LEU A 35 -12.06 11.13 -4.25
N VAL A 36 -13.36 10.89 -4.46
CA VAL A 36 -13.87 9.81 -5.30
C VAL A 36 -14.51 10.42 -6.52
N ILE A 37 -14.06 9.99 -7.70
CA ILE A 37 -14.64 10.35 -8.98
C ILE A 37 -15.53 9.20 -9.42
N GLY A 38 -16.83 9.47 -9.55
CA GLY A 38 -17.82 8.46 -9.97
C GLY A 38 -17.68 8.05 -11.44
N PRO A 39 -18.31 6.95 -11.88
CA PRO A 39 -18.20 6.45 -13.26
C PRO A 39 -18.53 7.47 -14.36
N GLU A 40 -19.58 8.25 -14.16
CA GLU A 40 -20.13 9.19 -15.16
C GLU A 40 -19.64 10.64 -14.97
N GLU A 41 -18.77 10.88 -13.99
CA GLU A 41 -18.30 12.22 -13.68
C GLU A 41 -17.27 12.70 -14.71
N THR A 42 -17.44 13.92 -15.22
CA THR A 42 -16.62 14.46 -16.32
C THR A 42 -15.95 15.80 -15.98
N SER A 43 -16.25 16.36 -14.80
CA SER A 43 -15.69 17.62 -14.32
C SER A 43 -14.89 17.36 -13.05
N PHE A 44 -13.61 17.78 -13.05
CA PHE A 44 -12.66 17.48 -11.97
C PHE A 44 -12.08 18.75 -11.32
N HIS A 45 -12.73 19.90 -11.52
CA HIS A 45 -12.25 21.21 -11.06
C HIS A 45 -12.05 21.26 -9.54
N THR A 46 -12.88 20.56 -8.78
CA THR A 46 -12.83 20.50 -7.31
C THR A 46 -11.56 19.83 -6.78
N VAL A 47 -10.84 19.04 -7.58
CA VAL A 47 -9.64 18.32 -7.13
C VAL A 47 -8.55 19.28 -6.67
N PHE A 48 -8.24 20.30 -7.47
CA PHE A 48 -7.20 21.29 -7.13
C PHE A 48 -7.72 22.45 -6.27
N GLU A 49 -9.02 22.49 -6.00
CA GLU A 49 -9.58 23.30 -4.93
C GLU A 49 -9.38 22.62 -3.56
N ALA A 50 -9.40 21.28 -3.53
CA ALA A 50 -9.24 20.47 -2.32
C ALA A 50 -7.78 20.12 -2.01
N PHE A 51 -6.95 19.87 -3.04
CA PHE A 51 -5.59 19.34 -2.89
C PHE A 51 -4.55 20.19 -3.61
N THR A 52 -3.32 20.10 -3.11
CA THR A 52 -2.14 20.70 -3.73
C THR A 52 -1.39 19.68 -4.58
N ALA A 53 -0.73 20.12 -5.65
CA ALA A 53 0.08 19.23 -6.48
C ALA A 53 1.28 18.67 -5.70
N PRO A 54 1.70 17.41 -5.95
CA PRO A 54 1.05 16.45 -6.84
C PRO A 54 -0.22 15.84 -6.23
N VAL A 55 -1.13 15.37 -7.10
CA VAL A 55 -2.17 14.41 -6.72
C VAL A 55 -1.93 13.08 -7.41
N PHE A 56 -2.33 11.97 -6.79
CA PHE A 56 -2.28 10.64 -7.39
C PHE A 56 -3.67 10.19 -7.80
N VAL A 57 -3.84 9.86 -9.07
CA VAL A 57 -5.07 9.30 -9.63
C VAL A 57 -4.90 7.79 -9.76
N LYS A 58 -5.78 7.00 -9.14
CA LYS A 58 -5.64 5.54 -9.06
C LYS A 58 -6.98 4.84 -9.38
N PRO A 59 -6.98 3.68 -10.06
CA PRO A 59 -8.16 2.83 -10.11
C PRO A 59 -8.48 2.28 -8.72
N THR A 60 -9.75 2.04 -8.43
CA THR A 60 -10.18 1.56 -7.11
C THR A 60 -9.71 0.12 -6.82
N GLY A 61 -9.79 -0.78 -7.81
CA GLY A 61 -9.77 -2.23 -7.62
C GLY A 61 -8.57 -3.00 -8.17
N LEU A 62 -7.42 -2.36 -8.37
CA LEU A 62 -6.19 -3.03 -8.84
C LEU A 62 -5.00 -2.80 -7.92
N GLY A 63 -4.07 -3.76 -7.94
CA GLY A 63 -2.74 -3.65 -7.33
C GLY A 63 -1.66 -3.31 -8.37
N SER A 64 -0.39 -3.43 -7.95
CA SER A 64 0.80 -3.28 -8.82
C SER A 64 0.95 -1.93 -9.52
N SER A 65 0.34 -0.87 -8.99
CA SER A 65 0.40 0.49 -9.54
C SER A 65 -0.13 0.63 -10.98
N ILE A 66 -0.90 -0.33 -11.48
CA ILE A 66 -1.48 -0.31 -12.83
C ILE A 66 -2.54 0.79 -12.90
N GLY A 67 -2.48 1.63 -13.93
CA GLY A 67 -3.41 2.74 -14.14
C GLY A 67 -3.23 3.90 -13.15
N VAL A 68 -2.15 3.91 -12.37
CA VAL A 68 -1.84 5.01 -11.44
C VAL A 68 -1.10 6.13 -12.18
N SER A 69 -1.51 7.37 -11.94
CA SER A 69 -0.88 8.57 -12.49
C SER A 69 -0.55 9.58 -11.40
N ARG A 70 0.65 10.16 -11.46
CA ARG A 70 1.03 11.34 -10.69
C ARG A 70 0.71 12.59 -11.52
N VAL A 71 -0.11 13.49 -10.98
CA VAL A 71 -0.64 14.65 -11.71
C VAL A 71 -0.20 15.94 -11.03
N MET A 72 0.45 16.81 -11.81
CA MET A 72 0.98 18.09 -11.32
C MET A 72 0.04 19.27 -11.59
N THR A 73 -0.84 19.17 -12.58
CA THR A 73 -1.70 20.28 -12.99
C THR A 73 -3.13 19.82 -13.28
N ALA A 74 -4.09 20.75 -13.14
CA ALA A 74 -5.50 20.48 -13.44
C ALA A 74 -5.75 20.07 -14.90
N ALA A 75 -4.89 20.50 -15.83
CA ALA A 75 -5.01 20.19 -17.24
C ALA A 75 -4.77 18.70 -17.54
N ASP A 76 -3.97 18.01 -16.71
CA ASP A 76 -3.60 16.61 -16.92
C ASP A 76 -4.60 15.63 -16.27
N LEU A 77 -5.50 16.11 -15.39
CA LEU A 77 -6.49 15.28 -14.68
C LEU A 77 -7.38 14.46 -15.62
N PRO A 78 -7.97 15.01 -16.70
CA PRO A 78 -8.86 14.22 -17.55
C PRO A 78 -8.17 13.00 -18.18
N ALA A 79 -6.91 13.14 -18.59
CA ALA A 79 -6.14 12.03 -19.17
C ALA A 79 -5.83 10.96 -18.11
N ALA A 80 -5.42 11.38 -16.90
CA ALA A 80 -5.15 10.47 -15.79
C ALA A 80 -6.41 9.70 -15.33
N VAL A 81 -7.56 10.38 -15.24
CA VAL A 81 -8.85 9.74 -14.91
C VAL A 81 -9.28 8.76 -16.01
N ALA A 82 -9.12 9.14 -17.28
CA ALA A 82 -9.43 8.25 -18.40
C ALA A 82 -8.56 6.98 -18.37
N LEU A 83 -7.28 7.09 -18.05
CA LEU A 83 -6.38 5.95 -17.88
C LEU A 83 -6.83 5.04 -16.73
N ALA A 84 -7.10 5.61 -15.54
CA ALA A 84 -7.58 4.84 -14.40
C ALA A 84 -8.91 4.13 -14.69
N ARG A 85 -9.80 4.76 -15.48
CA ARG A 85 -11.10 4.18 -15.89
C ARG A 85 -11.01 2.98 -16.81
N GLN A 86 -9.87 2.74 -17.47
CA GLN A 86 -9.64 1.50 -18.20
C GLN A 86 -9.63 0.27 -17.28
N HIS A 87 -9.45 0.50 -15.98
CA HIS A 87 -9.26 -0.56 -14.98
C HIS A 87 -10.34 -0.57 -13.89
N SER A 88 -10.99 0.56 -13.62
CA SER A 88 -12.07 0.65 -12.63
C SER A 88 -12.99 1.82 -12.97
N ALA A 89 -14.30 1.59 -13.02
CA ALA A 89 -15.26 2.65 -13.33
C ALA A 89 -15.17 3.83 -12.34
N THR A 90 -14.95 3.53 -11.06
CA THR A 90 -14.70 4.52 -10.01
C THR A 90 -13.20 4.72 -9.81
N VAL A 91 -12.81 5.99 -9.65
CA VAL A 91 -11.41 6.43 -9.51
C VAL A 91 -11.24 7.13 -8.17
N VAL A 92 -10.10 6.90 -7.53
CA VAL A 92 -9.69 7.64 -6.32
C VAL A 92 -8.60 8.65 -6.69
N VAL A 93 -8.73 9.87 -6.18
CA VAL A 93 -7.71 10.92 -6.32
C VAL A 93 -7.22 11.29 -4.93
N GLU A 94 -5.92 11.19 -4.69
CA GLU A 94 -5.31 11.39 -3.37
C GLU A 94 -4.35 12.58 -3.39
N GLN A 95 -4.28 13.32 -2.29
CA GLN A 95 -3.18 14.25 -2.04
C GLN A 95 -1.86 13.47 -2.10
N GLY A 96 -0.92 13.92 -2.93
CA GLY A 96 0.40 13.34 -2.99
C GLY A 96 1.17 13.62 -1.70
N ILE A 97 1.63 12.54 -1.07
CA ILE A 97 2.50 12.57 0.10
C ILE A 97 3.93 12.32 -0.37
N THR A 98 4.87 13.11 0.12
CA THR A 98 6.30 12.94 -0.14
C THR A 98 7.01 12.49 1.13
N GLY A 99 7.86 11.47 1.02
CA GLY A 99 8.54 10.90 2.17
C GLY A 99 9.27 9.62 1.83
N GLY A 100 9.76 8.91 2.84
CA GLY A 100 10.30 7.57 2.67
C GLY A 100 9.18 6.55 2.51
N GLU A 101 9.30 5.63 1.55
CA GLU A 101 8.37 4.50 1.41
C GLU A 101 8.82 3.32 2.28
N TYR A 102 7.89 2.75 3.05
CA TYR A 102 8.13 1.66 3.97
C TYR A 102 7.06 0.59 3.85
N PHE A 103 7.49 -0.68 3.84
CA PHE A 103 6.59 -1.82 3.85
C PHE A 103 6.74 -2.61 5.14
N VAL A 104 5.60 -3.08 5.66
CA VAL A 104 5.52 -3.93 6.85
C VAL A 104 4.90 -5.26 6.47
N GLY A 105 5.65 -6.36 6.56
CA GLY A 105 5.08 -7.70 6.44
C GLY A 105 4.30 -8.05 7.70
N ILE A 106 3.12 -8.67 7.55
CA ILE A 106 2.33 -9.17 8.68
C ILE A 106 2.25 -10.70 8.54
N LEU A 107 2.51 -11.42 9.62
CA LEU A 107 2.37 -12.87 9.70
C LEU A 107 1.80 -13.25 11.05
N ASN A 108 0.67 -13.95 11.05
CA ASN A 108 0.00 -14.48 12.24
C ASN A 108 -0.20 -13.45 13.38
N GLY A 109 -0.61 -12.23 13.03
CA GLY A 109 -0.83 -11.16 14.01
C GLY A 109 0.45 -10.47 14.50
N GLU A 110 1.61 -10.78 13.93
CA GLU A 110 2.88 -10.13 14.22
C GLU A 110 3.37 -9.33 13.01
N ALA A 111 3.97 -8.17 13.28
CA ALA A 111 4.65 -7.37 12.26
C ALA A 111 6.11 -7.84 12.13
N LEU A 112 6.53 -8.11 10.90
CA LEU A 112 7.92 -8.34 10.52
C LEU A 112 8.69 -7.01 10.49
N PRO A 113 10.05 -7.04 10.50
CA PRO A 113 10.88 -5.85 10.36
C PRO A 113 10.48 -5.02 9.15
N LEU A 114 10.54 -3.70 9.30
CA LEU A 114 10.20 -2.80 8.21
C LEU A 114 11.24 -2.89 7.10
N ILE A 115 10.78 -2.70 5.87
CA ILE A 115 11.66 -2.54 4.71
C ILE A 115 11.49 -1.12 4.19
N ARG A 116 12.59 -0.37 4.11
CA ARG A 116 12.61 0.92 3.41
C ARG A 116 12.88 0.70 1.92
N ILE A 117 12.12 1.36 1.07
CA ILE A 117 12.27 1.31 -0.39
C ILE A 117 12.85 2.63 -0.86
N GLU A 118 13.84 2.55 -1.75
CA GLU A 118 14.43 3.70 -2.41
C GLU A 118 14.53 3.42 -3.91
N THR A 119 13.87 4.25 -4.70
CA THR A 119 13.88 4.14 -6.17
C THR A 119 14.24 5.51 -6.78
N PRO A 120 15.01 5.54 -7.88
CA PRO A 120 15.23 6.78 -8.63
C PRO A 120 14.00 7.21 -9.45
N HIS A 121 12.94 6.40 -9.49
CA HIS A 121 11.67 6.72 -10.15
C HIS A 121 10.91 7.80 -9.36
N GLU A 122 9.98 8.49 -10.02
CA GLU A 122 9.16 9.52 -9.35
C GLU A 122 8.29 8.98 -8.21
N PHE A 123 7.94 7.69 -8.27
CA PHE A 123 7.26 6.91 -7.23
C PHE A 123 7.48 5.42 -7.48
N TYR A 124 7.10 4.56 -6.53
CA TYR A 124 7.21 3.10 -6.69
C TYR A 124 6.14 2.51 -7.64
N ASP A 125 6.36 2.74 -8.93
CA ASP A 125 5.54 2.30 -10.06
C ASP A 125 5.78 0.81 -10.43
N TYR A 126 5.12 0.34 -11.49
CA TYR A 126 5.28 -1.05 -11.96
C TYR A 126 6.72 -1.37 -12.40
N ALA A 127 7.36 -0.44 -13.12
CA ALA A 127 8.73 -0.62 -13.60
C ALA A 127 9.72 -0.70 -12.43
N ALA A 128 9.54 0.14 -11.41
CA ALA A 128 10.34 0.11 -10.18
C ALA A 128 10.17 -1.21 -9.40
N LYS A 129 9.00 -1.87 -9.50
CA LYS A 129 8.67 -3.14 -8.83
C LYS A 129 9.22 -4.37 -9.55
N TYR A 130 9.19 -4.41 -10.88
CA TYR A 130 9.39 -5.64 -11.65
C TYR A 130 10.43 -5.55 -12.78
N GLU A 131 10.83 -4.35 -13.18
CA GLU A 131 11.70 -4.14 -14.36
C GLU A 131 13.01 -3.42 -14.01
N SER A 132 13.13 -2.86 -12.80
CA SER A 132 14.26 -2.02 -12.39
C SER A 132 15.20 -2.73 -11.43
N ASP A 133 16.47 -2.83 -11.84
CA ASP A 133 17.57 -3.28 -10.97
C ASP A 133 18.11 -2.16 -10.06
N THR A 134 17.55 -0.95 -10.16
CA THR A 134 18.05 0.23 -9.42
C THR A 134 17.28 0.50 -8.12
N THR A 135 16.13 -0.13 -7.92
CA THR A 135 15.39 -0.07 -6.66
C THR A 135 16.18 -0.76 -5.56
N ARG A 136 16.34 -0.08 -4.42
CA ARG A 136 17.05 -0.60 -3.25
C ARG A 136 16.07 -0.86 -2.12
N TYR A 137 16.28 -2.00 -1.46
CA TYR A 137 15.51 -2.44 -0.30
C TYR A 137 16.43 -2.51 0.90
N TYR A 138 16.06 -1.82 1.98
CA TYR A 138 16.83 -1.80 3.22
C TYR A 138 16.05 -2.51 4.31
N CYS A 139 16.59 -3.61 4.80
CA CYS A 139 16.12 -4.34 5.98
C CYS A 139 17.37 -4.70 6.79
N PRO A 140 17.59 -4.12 7.99
CA PRO A 140 16.74 -3.16 8.70
C PRO A 140 16.48 -1.84 7.95
N CYS A 141 15.32 -1.21 8.19
CA CYS A 141 14.87 -0.03 7.43
C CYS A 141 15.67 1.27 7.71
N GLY A 142 16.38 1.32 8.84
CA GLY A 142 17.19 2.46 9.26
C GLY A 142 16.47 3.49 10.13
N LEU A 143 15.21 3.25 10.52
CA LEU A 143 14.51 4.08 11.49
C LEU A 143 15.02 3.82 12.92
N PRO A 144 14.87 4.80 13.83
CA PRO A 144 15.04 4.55 15.27
C PRO A 144 14.08 3.45 15.75
N ALA A 145 14.56 2.56 16.62
CA ALA A 145 13.78 1.39 17.08
C ALA A 145 12.41 1.74 17.67
N GLU A 146 12.29 2.86 18.39
CA GLU A 146 11.01 3.34 18.93
C GLU A 146 10.01 3.71 17.82
N GLN A 147 10.49 4.38 16.77
CA GLN A 147 9.68 4.77 15.63
C GLN A 147 9.28 3.55 14.81
N GLU A 148 10.20 2.62 14.55
CA GLU A 148 9.89 1.36 13.87
C GLU A 148 8.83 0.55 14.64
N ALA A 149 8.98 0.42 15.96
CA ALA A 149 8.00 -0.25 16.81
C ALA A 149 6.62 0.44 16.81
N GLN A 150 6.58 1.77 16.73
CA GLN A 150 5.32 2.51 16.58
C GLN A 150 4.65 2.22 15.23
N LEU A 151 5.41 2.24 14.14
CA LEU A 151 4.90 1.96 12.80
C LEU A 151 4.42 0.51 12.66
N SER A 152 5.15 -0.45 13.24
CA SER A 152 4.74 -1.86 13.28
C SER A 152 3.37 -2.06 13.95
N ARG A 153 3.13 -1.37 15.09
CA ARG A 153 1.83 -1.41 15.77
C ARG A 153 0.72 -0.80 14.93
N LEU A 154 0.95 0.39 14.36
CA LEU A 154 -0.03 1.04 13.48
C LEU A 154 -0.32 0.21 12.22
N ALA A 155 0.67 -0.48 11.66
CA ALA A 155 0.48 -1.37 10.52
C ALA A 155 -0.38 -2.59 10.87
N LEU A 156 -0.19 -3.18 12.05
CA LEU A 156 -1.07 -4.25 12.56
C LEU A 156 -2.51 -3.77 12.76
N GLU A 157 -2.68 -2.56 13.31
CA GLU A 157 -4.01 -1.95 13.47
C GLU A 157 -4.65 -1.67 12.10
N ALA A 158 -3.89 -1.13 11.14
CA ALA A 158 -4.34 -0.89 9.77
C ALA A 158 -4.77 -2.18 9.05
N PHE A 159 -4.00 -3.26 9.20
CA PHE A 159 -4.30 -4.58 8.66
C PHE A 159 -5.59 -5.16 9.26
N THR A 160 -5.69 -5.13 10.59
CA THR A 160 -6.84 -5.66 11.34
C THR A 160 -8.11 -4.86 11.07
N ALA A 161 -8.03 -3.54 10.92
CA ALA A 161 -9.17 -2.67 10.61
C ALA A 161 -9.87 -3.05 9.29
N LEU A 162 -9.16 -3.68 8.37
CA LEU A 162 -9.69 -4.15 7.09
C LEU A 162 -10.13 -5.62 7.12
N GLN A 163 -10.19 -6.23 8.31
CA GLN A 163 -10.45 -7.68 8.50
C GLN A 163 -9.46 -8.56 7.75
N ALA A 164 -8.26 -8.04 7.46
CA ALA A 164 -7.21 -8.86 6.90
C ALA A 164 -6.63 -9.78 8.00
N SER A 165 -6.31 -11.01 7.62
CA SER A 165 -5.87 -12.06 8.53
C SER A 165 -4.86 -13.00 7.89
N GLY A 166 -4.22 -13.82 8.73
CA GLY A 166 -3.23 -14.81 8.34
C GLY A 166 -1.88 -14.20 8.00
N TRP A 167 -1.78 -13.53 6.86
CA TRP A 167 -0.54 -12.88 6.42
C TRP A 167 -0.83 -11.81 5.37
N GLY A 168 0.14 -10.92 5.16
CA GLY A 168 0.07 -9.91 4.11
C GLY A 168 1.17 -8.86 4.24
N ARG A 169 0.95 -7.72 3.59
CA ARG A 169 1.86 -6.58 3.60
C ARG A 169 1.09 -5.28 3.69
N VAL A 170 1.59 -4.34 4.48
CA VAL A 170 1.04 -2.99 4.62
C VAL A 170 2.05 -1.99 4.06
N ASP A 171 1.58 -1.11 3.18
CA ASP A 171 2.41 -0.14 2.48
C ASP A 171 2.12 1.27 3.03
N LEU A 172 3.17 2.04 3.36
CA LEU A 172 3.03 3.40 3.90
C LEU A 172 4.14 4.34 3.43
N ILE A 173 3.86 5.64 3.47
CA ILE A 173 4.86 6.71 3.32
C ILE A 173 5.05 7.37 4.68
N LEU A 174 6.29 7.61 5.09
CA LEU A 174 6.63 8.44 6.24
C LEU A 174 7.08 9.80 5.73
N ASP A 175 6.31 10.85 5.99
CA ASP A 175 6.65 12.19 5.54
C ASP A 175 7.81 12.81 6.32
N ALA A 176 8.22 14.03 5.92
CA ALA A 176 9.35 14.74 6.52
C ALA A 176 9.13 15.11 7.99
N ASP A 177 7.88 15.21 8.44
CA ASP A 177 7.52 15.49 9.84
C ASP A 177 7.44 14.20 10.68
N GLY A 178 7.66 13.04 10.07
CA GLY A 178 7.57 11.74 10.71
C GLY A 178 6.14 11.21 10.84
N THR A 179 5.19 11.77 10.09
CA THR A 179 3.80 11.29 10.05
C THR A 179 3.69 10.12 9.06
N PRO A 180 3.16 8.96 9.48
CA PRO A 180 2.90 7.87 8.57
C PRO A 180 1.61 8.10 7.78
N TRP A 181 1.59 7.69 6.52
CA TRP A 181 0.45 7.75 5.62
C TRP A 181 0.26 6.40 4.95
N PHE A 182 -0.73 5.63 5.40
CA PHE A 182 -1.02 4.30 4.89
C PHE A 182 -1.62 4.35 3.49
N LEU A 183 -1.08 3.52 2.60
CA LEU A 183 -1.43 3.48 1.17
C LEU A 183 -2.42 2.35 0.87
N GLU A 184 -2.05 1.12 1.18
CA GLU A 184 -2.83 -0.08 0.88
C GLU A 184 -2.37 -1.27 1.73
N VAL A 185 -3.19 -2.31 1.76
CA VAL A 185 -2.84 -3.64 2.27
C VAL A 185 -2.89 -4.63 1.13
N ASN A 186 -1.86 -5.45 1.01
CA ASN A 186 -1.80 -6.57 0.10
C ASN A 186 -1.92 -7.88 0.89
N THR A 187 -3.03 -8.59 0.71
CA THR A 187 -3.34 -9.86 1.40
C THR A 187 -2.78 -11.11 0.70
N ALA A 188 -2.14 -10.93 -0.46
CA ALA A 188 -1.46 -11.99 -1.21
C ALA A 188 -0.16 -11.45 -1.84
N PRO A 189 0.82 -11.02 -1.02
CA PRO A 189 2.06 -10.47 -1.55
C PRO A 189 2.89 -11.54 -2.28
N GLY A 190 3.79 -11.08 -3.15
CA GLY A 190 4.68 -11.96 -3.88
C GLY A 190 5.58 -12.81 -2.97
N MET A 191 5.98 -13.98 -3.47
CA MET A 191 6.88 -14.95 -2.81
C MET A 191 8.05 -15.36 -3.72
N THR A 192 8.51 -14.44 -4.58
CA THR A 192 9.73 -14.60 -5.39
C THR A 192 10.98 -14.30 -4.55
N ASP A 193 12.16 -14.57 -5.09
CA ASP A 193 13.47 -14.22 -4.53
C ASP A 193 13.66 -12.72 -4.27
N HIS A 194 12.96 -11.87 -5.02
CA HIS A 194 12.94 -10.40 -4.84
C HIS A 194 11.76 -9.91 -3.98
N SER A 195 10.96 -10.81 -3.42
CA SER A 195 9.77 -10.41 -2.66
C SER A 195 10.09 -10.00 -1.22
N LEU A 196 9.33 -9.02 -0.74
CA LEU A 196 9.67 -8.26 0.46
C LEU A 196 9.28 -8.97 1.77
N VAL A 197 8.22 -9.79 1.77
CA VAL A 197 7.87 -10.60 2.96
C VAL A 197 8.95 -11.64 3.27
N PRO A 198 9.46 -12.43 2.29
CA PRO A 198 10.63 -13.28 2.48
C PRO A 198 11.87 -12.54 3.00
N GLN A 199 12.17 -11.34 2.47
CA GLN A 199 13.30 -10.54 2.92
C GLN A 199 13.16 -10.12 4.40
N ALA A 200 11.99 -9.65 4.82
CA ALA A 200 11.74 -9.26 6.20
C ALA A 200 11.80 -10.45 7.17
N ALA A 201 11.30 -11.62 6.75
CA ALA A 201 11.39 -12.84 7.55
C ALA A 201 12.84 -13.33 7.71
N ALA A 202 13.65 -13.24 6.66
CA ALA A 202 15.06 -13.63 6.69
C ALA A 202 15.90 -12.81 7.68
N GLU A 203 15.56 -11.53 7.89
CA GLU A 203 16.21 -10.68 8.91
C GLU A 203 16.00 -11.22 10.34
N LEU A 204 14.90 -11.95 10.57
CA LEU A 204 14.63 -12.65 11.83
C LEU A 204 15.23 -14.07 11.87
N GLY A 205 15.99 -14.48 10.86
CA GLY A 205 16.53 -15.82 10.72
C GLY A 205 15.51 -16.87 10.26
N VAL A 206 14.34 -16.45 9.76
CA VAL A 206 13.30 -17.36 9.24
C VAL A 206 13.53 -17.59 7.75
N GLY A 207 13.87 -18.83 7.37
CA GLY A 207 14.08 -19.23 5.98
C GLY A 207 12.78 -19.33 5.17
N PHE A 208 12.89 -19.42 3.84
CA PHE A 208 11.74 -19.44 2.93
C PHE A 208 10.77 -20.60 3.20
N ASP A 209 11.27 -21.82 3.34
CA ASP A 209 10.44 -23.01 3.58
C ASP A 209 9.68 -22.89 4.92
N GLU A 210 10.36 -22.37 5.95
CA GLU A 210 9.74 -22.12 7.25
C GLU A 210 8.69 -21.01 7.18
N LEU A 211 8.95 -19.94 6.43
CA LEU A 211 7.97 -18.87 6.19
C LEU A 211 6.71 -19.41 5.51
N VAL A 212 6.85 -20.21 4.45
CA VAL A 212 5.72 -20.82 3.75
C VAL A 212 4.93 -21.73 4.69
N TRP A 213 5.63 -22.50 5.53
CA TRP A 213 4.99 -23.34 6.53
C TRP A 213 4.19 -22.52 7.56
N ARG A 214 4.79 -21.46 8.12
CA ARG A 214 4.12 -20.56 9.07
C ARG A 214 2.90 -19.87 8.45
N ILE A 215 2.93 -19.51 7.16
CA ILE A 215 1.77 -18.98 6.44
C ILE A 215 0.67 -20.06 6.33
N LEU A 216 1.05 -21.31 6.02
CA LEU A 216 0.09 -22.41 5.93
C LEU A 216 -0.61 -22.67 7.27
N GLU A 217 0.12 -22.57 8.39
CA GLU A 217 -0.41 -22.72 9.75
C GLU A 217 -1.50 -21.68 10.10
N THR A 218 -1.58 -20.55 9.37
CA THR A 218 -2.63 -19.55 9.58
C THR A 218 -3.90 -19.79 8.76
N SER A 219 -4.01 -20.90 8.03
CA SER A 219 -5.16 -21.16 7.15
C SER A 219 -6.45 -21.40 7.95
N LEU A 220 -7.56 -20.83 7.48
CA LEU A 220 -8.89 -20.92 8.09
C LEU A 220 -9.74 -22.06 7.53
#